data_AF-A0A7R9SSL9-F1
#
_entry.id   AF-A0A7R9SSL9-F1
#
_cell.length_a   1.000
_cell.length_b   1.000
_cell.length_c   1.000
_cell.angle_alpha   90.00
_cell.angle_beta   90.00
_cell.angle_gamma   90.00
#
_symmetry.space_group_name_H-M   'P 1'
#
loop_
_entity.id
_entity.type
_entity.pdbx_description
1 polymer ?
#
loop_
_entity_poly.entity_id
_entity_poly.type
_entity_poly.pdbx_seq_one_letter_code
_entity_poly.pdbx_strand_id
1 'polypeptide(L)'
;LLLCCCTLMNEANMKQNFKISIKDGEIKGEIVEVSGQKVRAFLGIPYAQPPVGNLRFQKPQPLNHGSTNKGKQPNICHQTDDSGYSVLDKTFNRW
;
A
#
# COMPACT_ATOMS: atom_id res chain seq x y z
N LEU A 1 -20.99 7.18 -46.45
CA LEU A 1 -19.67 7.46 -45.81
C LEU A 1 -19.86 8.26 -44.52
N LEU A 2 -20.64 7.75 -43.57
CA LEU A 2 -20.81 8.35 -42.23
C LEU A 2 -21.71 7.40 -41.44
N LEU A 3 -21.10 6.45 -40.72
CA LEU A 3 -21.73 5.82 -39.57
C LEU A 3 -20.69 5.01 -38.80
N CYS A 4 -20.32 5.60 -37.67
CA CYS A 4 -20.03 4.89 -36.43
C CYS A 4 -18.71 4.11 -36.35
N CYS A 5 -17.59 4.83 -36.44
CA CYS A 5 -16.38 4.44 -35.70
C CYS A 5 -16.50 4.81 -34.20
N CYS A 6 -17.70 4.72 -33.61
CA CYS A 6 -17.98 5.11 -32.23
C CYS A 6 -17.83 3.95 -31.22
N THR A 7 -17.21 2.83 -31.58
CA THR A 7 -16.96 1.75 -30.60
C THR A 7 -15.59 1.83 -29.93
N LEU A 8 -14.83 2.91 -30.13
CA LEU A 8 -13.70 3.22 -29.24
C LEU A 8 -14.20 3.95 -27.98
N MET A 9 -15.10 3.32 -27.23
CA MET A 9 -15.14 3.58 -25.80
C MET A 9 -13.96 2.85 -25.18
N ASN A 10 -12.79 3.47 -25.34
CA ASN A 10 -11.65 3.15 -24.52
C ASN A 10 -12.08 3.55 -23.10
N GLU A 11 -12.49 2.59 -22.28
CA GLU A 11 -12.58 2.78 -20.84
C GLU A 11 -11.15 2.96 -20.34
N ALA A 12 -10.62 4.17 -20.51
CA ALA A 12 -9.43 4.60 -19.81
C ALA A 12 -9.83 4.57 -18.33
N ASN A 13 -9.50 3.46 -17.66
CA ASN A 13 -9.61 3.31 -16.23
C ASN A 13 -8.71 4.39 -15.62
N MET A 14 -9.30 5.56 -15.39
CA MET A 14 -8.59 6.73 -14.92
C MET A 14 -8.24 6.44 -13.47
N LYS A 15 -7.06 5.86 -13.24
CA LYS A 15 -6.45 5.78 -11.91
C LYS A 15 -6.30 7.21 -11.40
N GLN A 16 -7.31 7.67 -10.67
CA GLN A 16 -7.30 8.97 -10.01
C GLN A 16 -6.08 9.01 -9.11
N ASN A 17 -5.12 9.88 -9.44
CA ASN A 17 -3.90 10.06 -8.68
C ASN A 17 -4.22 10.90 -7.44
N PHE A 18 -4.72 10.24 -6.41
CA PHE A 18 -5.13 10.89 -5.17
C PHE A 18 -3.92 11.02 -4.23
N LYS A 19 -3.55 12.24 -3.87
CA LYS A 19 -2.41 12.54 -3.00
C LYS A 19 -2.87 13.47 -1.87
N ILE A 20 -2.36 13.22 -0.66
CA ILE A 20 -2.58 14.09 0.51
C ILE A 20 -1.23 14.47 1.12
N SER A 21 -1.13 15.71 1.60
CA SER A 21 0.04 16.19 2.34
C SER A 21 -0.21 16.08 3.84
N ILE A 22 0.75 15.52 4.56
CA ILE A 22 0.80 15.48 6.03
C ILE A 22 2.07 16.21 6.51
N LYS A 23 2.17 16.49 7.81
CA LYS A 23 3.37 17.15 8.40
C LYS A 23 4.67 16.45 7.98
N ASP A 24 4.60 15.12 7.94
CA ASP A 24 5.75 14.28 7.71
C ASP A 24 5.91 13.85 6.26
N GLY A 25 5.16 14.33 5.26
CA GLY A 25 5.34 13.92 3.86
C GLY A 25 4.08 13.88 3.00
N GLU A 26 4.17 13.20 1.84
CA GLU A 26 3.06 13.05 0.90
C GLU A 26 2.63 11.58 0.80
N ILE A 27 1.33 11.34 0.95
CA ILE A 27 0.74 10.00 0.91
C ILE A 27 -0.14 9.87 -0.34
N LYS A 28 0.09 8.81 -1.11
CA LYS A 28 -0.74 8.44 -2.25
C LYS A 28 -1.87 7.52 -1.80
N GLY A 29 -3.10 7.85 -2.15
CA GLY A 29 -4.26 6.99 -1.95
C GLY A 29 -4.80 6.43 -3.26
N GLU A 30 -5.76 5.54 -3.12
CA GLU A 30 -6.53 4.95 -4.20
C GLU A 30 -8.02 4.87 -3.81
N ILE A 31 -8.90 4.80 -4.81
CA ILE A 31 -10.31 4.49 -4.58
C ILE A 31 -10.48 2.99 -4.77
N VAL A 32 -10.95 2.30 -3.74
CA VAL A 32 -11.28 0.87 -3.77
C VAL A 32 -12.76 0.67 -3.52
N GLU A 33 -13.32 -0.40 -4.07
CA GLU A 33 -14.71 -0.77 -3.85
C GLU A 33 -14.80 -1.87 -2.80
N VAL A 34 -15.59 -1.64 -1.75
CA VAL A 34 -15.83 -2.58 -0.66
C VAL A 34 -17.33 -2.69 -0.48
N SER A 35 -17.87 -3.89 -0.70
CA SER A 35 -19.31 -4.17 -0.58
C SER A 35 -20.20 -3.19 -1.36
N GLY A 36 -19.83 -2.87 -2.61
CA GLY A 36 -20.55 -1.95 -3.48
C GLY A 36 -20.35 -0.46 -3.17
N GLN A 37 -19.50 -0.12 -2.19
CA GLN A 37 -19.21 1.26 -1.81
C GLN A 37 -17.76 1.64 -2.16
N LYS A 38 -17.59 2.82 -2.77
CA LYS A 38 -16.27 3.38 -3.07
C LYS A 38 -15.70 4.06 -1.83
N VAL A 39 -14.53 3.62 -1.39
CA VAL A 39 -13.80 4.19 -0.25
C VAL A 39 -12.41 4.63 -0.67
N ARG A 40 -11.83 5.59 0.05
CA ARG A 40 -10.44 6.03 -0.12
C ARG A 40 -9.54 5.18 0.75
N ALA A 41 -8.58 4.47 0.15
CA ALA A 41 -7.61 3.64 0.86
C ALA A 41 -6.21 4.26 0.77
N PHE A 42 -5.49 4.23 1.88
CA PHE A 42 -4.09 4.62 1.97
C PHE A 42 -3.30 3.48 2.62
N LEU A 43 -2.60 2.70 1.80
CA LEU A 43 -1.98 1.45 2.25
C LEU A 43 -0.46 1.58 2.36
N GLY A 44 0.11 0.93 3.39
CA GLY A 44 1.55 0.81 3.57
C GLY A 44 2.26 2.12 3.89
N ILE A 45 1.63 3.00 4.69
CA ILE A 45 2.25 4.23 5.21
C ILE A 45 3.26 3.85 6.30
N PRO A 46 4.55 4.18 6.16
CA PRO A 46 5.52 3.96 7.21
C PRO A 46 5.31 4.96 8.35
N TYR A 47 5.48 4.51 9.60
CA TYR A 47 5.38 5.36 10.80
C TYR A 47 6.62 5.28 11.70
N ALA A 48 7.52 4.33 11.43
CA ALA A 48 8.74 4.10 12.17
C ALA A 48 9.81 3.49 11.25
N GLN A 49 11.06 3.55 11.68
CA GLN A 49 12.15 2.84 11.02
C GLN A 49 11.94 1.32 11.10
N PRO A 50 12.32 0.55 10.06
CA PRO A 50 12.25 -0.91 10.10
C PRO A 50 13.06 -1.48 11.29
N PRO A 51 12.48 -2.38 12.11
CA PRO A 51 13.14 -2.93 13.31
C PRO A 51 14.12 -4.07 12.96
N VAL A 52 15.08 -3.77 12.08
CA VAL A 52 16.08 -4.71 11.56
C VAL A 52 17.48 -4.36 12.09
N GLY A 53 18.40 -5.34 12.03
CA GLY A 53 19.76 -5.17 12.56
C GLY A 53 19.76 -4.76 14.04
N ASN A 54 20.50 -3.70 14.37
CA ASN A 54 20.63 -3.21 15.74
C ASN A 54 19.32 -2.63 16.32
N LEU A 55 18.34 -2.28 15.48
CA LEU A 55 17.04 -1.79 15.93
C LEU A 55 16.10 -2.92 16.38
N ARG A 56 16.45 -4.18 16.11
CA ARG A 56 15.65 -5.32 16.54
C ARG A 56 15.62 -5.36 18.07
N PHE A 57 14.43 -5.56 18.63
CA PHE A 57 14.16 -5.56 20.07
C PHE A 57 14.32 -4.20 20.78
N GLN A 58 14.58 -3.11 20.04
CA GLN A 58 14.59 -1.75 20.58
C GLN A 58 13.22 -1.08 20.43
N LYS A 59 13.04 0.06 21.12
CA LYS A 59 11.87 0.92 20.90
C LYS A 59 11.85 1.43 19.44
N PRO A 60 10.67 1.52 18.80
CA PRO A 60 10.55 2.06 17.45
C PRO A 60 11.18 3.46 17.36
N GLN A 61 11.94 3.71 16.29
CA GLN A 61 12.55 5.01 16.02
C GLN A 61 11.72 5.78 14.98
N PRO A 62 11.63 7.11 15.08
CA PRO A 62 10.93 7.93 14.09
C PRO A 62 11.62 7.85 12.73
N LEU A 63 10.86 8.14 11.66
CA LEU A 63 11.41 8.16 10.31
C LEU A 63 12.44 9.29 10.15
N ASN A 64 13.52 9.01 9.40
CA ASN A 64 14.56 10.00 9.10
C ASN A 64 14.17 10.97 7.97
N HIS A 65 13.20 10.58 7.15
CA HIS A 65 12.77 11.31 5.96
C HIS A 65 11.25 11.27 5.87
N GLY A 66 10.71 12.07 4.95
CA GLY A 66 9.28 12.18 4.78
C GLY A 66 8.60 10.82 4.52
N SER A 67 7.45 10.61 5.15
CA SER A 67 6.55 9.50 4.97
C SER A 67 6.02 9.48 3.54
N THR A 68 6.29 8.39 2.83
CA THR A 68 5.66 8.05 1.56
C THR A 68 5.23 6.60 1.63
N ASN A 69 4.03 6.31 1.16
CA ASN A 69 3.47 4.97 1.22
C ASN A 69 3.75 4.14 -0.04
N LYS A 70 3.74 2.81 0.11
CA LYS A 70 4.02 1.88 -1.01
C LYS A 70 2.81 1.61 -1.91
N GLY A 71 1.61 2.09 -1.55
CA GLY A 71 0.38 1.85 -2.32
C GLY A 71 -0.02 0.37 -2.39
N LYS A 72 0.40 -0.43 -1.41
CA LYS A 72 0.06 -1.85 -1.25
C LYS A 72 0.04 -2.20 0.23
N GLN A 73 -0.56 -3.34 0.58
CA GLN A 73 -0.55 -3.84 1.95
C GLN A 73 0.89 -3.96 2.47
N PRO A 74 1.15 -3.56 3.73
CA PRO A 74 2.45 -3.73 4.34
C PRO A 74 2.76 -5.23 4.50
N ASN A 75 4.04 -5.55 4.58
CA ASN A 75 4.45 -6.90 4.96
C ASN A 75 4.02 -7.16 6.41
N ILE A 76 3.56 -8.39 6.68
CA ILE A 76 3.25 -8.83 8.03
C ILE A 76 4.51 -8.89 8.89
N CYS A 77 4.33 -8.76 10.20
CA CYS A 77 5.39 -9.03 11.16
C CYS A 77 5.70 -10.53 11.19
N HIS A 78 6.91 -10.89 11.61
CA HIS A 78 7.32 -12.28 11.75
C HIS A 78 6.39 -13.03 12.71
N GLN A 79 5.75 -14.09 12.22
CA GLN A 79 4.80 -14.92 12.95
C GLN A 79 4.71 -16.30 12.28
N THR A 80 4.21 -17.29 13.02
CA THR A 80 3.82 -18.60 12.50
C THR A 80 2.37 -18.57 12.02
N ASP A 81 2.03 -19.40 11.03
CA ASP A 81 0.65 -19.67 10.63
C ASP A 81 -0.05 -20.56 11.68
N ASP A 82 -1.36 -20.74 11.53
CA ASP A 82 -2.17 -21.57 12.43
C ASP A 82 -1.73 -23.04 12.46
N SER A 83 -0.97 -23.48 11.45
CA SER A 83 -0.38 -24.82 11.37
C SER A 83 1.01 -24.90 11.99
N GLY A 84 1.52 -23.80 12.55
CA GLY A 84 2.83 -23.70 13.19
C GLY A 84 4.02 -23.48 12.25
N TYR A 85 3.78 -23.31 10.94
CA TYR A 85 4.84 -23.03 9.97
C TYR A 85 5.10 -21.53 9.86
N SER A 86 6.35 -21.13 9.55
CA SER A 86 6.62 -19.70 9.38
C SER A 86 5.82 -19.14 8.20
N VAL A 87 5.07 -18.04 8.42
CA VAL A 87 4.26 -17.43 7.34
C VAL A 87 5.16 -16.90 6.21
N LEU A 88 6.44 -16.67 6.51
CA LEU A 88 7.44 -16.16 5.57
C LEU A 88 7.80 -17.14 4.44
N ASP A 89 7.48 -18.43 4.56
CA ASP A 89 7.81 -19.43 3.53
C ASP A 89 6.77 -19.51 2.40
N LYS A 90 5.51 -19.11 2.63
CA LYS A 90 4.42 -19.50 1.72
C LYS A 90 4.09 -18.46 0.65
N THR A 91 4.13 -17.17 0.93
CA THR A 91 4.08 -16.10 -0.10
C THR A 91 4.09 -14.75 0.62
N PHE A 92 4.72 -13.75 0.01
CA PHE A 92 4.70 -12.32 0.33
C PHE A 92 6.00 -11.75 0.96
N ASN A 93 6.82 -11.21 0.04
CA ASN A 93 7.81 -10.15 0.22
C ASN A 93 8.71 -10.25 1.46
N ARG A 94 9.84 -10.95 1.28
CA ARG A 94 11.04 -10.88 2.10
C ARG A 94 11.40 -9.40 2.35
N TRP A 95 11.53 -9.02 3.63
CA TRP A 95 12.05 -7.73 4.05
C TRP A 95 13.50 -7.55 3.57
#